data_AF-A0A372LFH4-F1
#
_entry.id   AF-A0A372LFH4-F1
#
_cell.length_a   1.000
_cell.length_b   1.000
_cell.length_c   1.000
_cell.angle_alpha   90.00
_cell.angle_beta   90.00
_cell.angle_gamma   90.00
#
_symmetry.space_group_name_H-M   'P 1'
#
loop_
_entity.id
_entity.type
_entity.pdbx_description
1 polymer ?
#
loop_
_entity_poly.entity_id
_entity_poly.type
_entity_poly.pdbx_seq_one_letter_code
_entity_poly.pdbx_strand_id
1 'polypeptide(L)'
;MDIKLSMADNGLTDVIMNVEGIDYEIGMVEEHPTAEGYYRAYSYDGALLQSSEYHYAFADFEQAISALLDVYQRMQDKRQNH
;
A
#
# COMPACT_ATOMS: atom_id res chain seq x y z
N MET A 1 11.97 -1.50 -10.52
CA MET A 1 10.77 -1.15 -9.75
C MET A 1 11.28 -0.61 -8.45
N ASP A 2 10.87 0.60 -8.09
CA ASP A 2 11.35 1.31 -6.92
C ASP A 2 10.17 1.76 -6.08
N ILE A 3 10.36 1.82 -4.76
CA ILE A 3 9.32 2.24 -3.83
C ILE A 3 9.63 3.66 -3.37
N LYS A 4 8.62 4.51 -3.40
CA LYS A 4 8.65 5.86 -2.84
C LYS A 4 7.60 5.94 -1.73
N LEU A 5 7.98 6.62 -0.65
CA LEU A 5 7.09 6.89 0.48
C LEU A 5 6.80 8.38 0.51
N SER A 6 5.53 8.75 0.63
CA SER A 6 5.09 10.14 0.75
C SER A 6 4.28 10.29 2.03
N MET A 7 4.83 11.00 3.02
CA MET A 7 4.11 11.28 4.26
C MET A 7 3.19 12.48 4.08
N ALA A 8 1.92 12.31 4.41
CA ALA A 8 0.94 13.38 4.53
C ALA A 8 0.96 13.97 5.97
N ASP A 9 0.53 15.23 6.09
CA ASP A 9 0.55 15.99 7.35
C ASP A 9 -0.31 15.38 8.48
N ASN A 10 -1.16 14.41 8.16
CA ASN A 10 -2.04 13.72 9.11
C ASN A 10 -1.50 12.38 9.63
N GLY A 11 -0.24 12.03 9.34
CA GLY A 11 0.37 10.78 9.78
C GLY A 11 0.06 9.58 8.87
N LEU A 12 -0.61 9.79 7.74
CA LEU A 12 -0.70 8.80 6.66
C LEU A 12 0.60 8.81 5.85
N THR A 13 1.04 7.63 5.43
CA THR A 13 2.13 7.46 4.48
C THR A 13 1.62 6.75 3.24
N ASP A 14 1.60 7.44 2.12
CA ASP A 14 1.30 6.86 0.81
C ASP A 14 2.48 6.00 0.36
N VAL A 15 2.15 4.81 -0.13
CA VAL A 15 3.09 3.86 -0.71
C VAL A 15 2.94 3.91 -2.22
N ILE A 16 3.98 4.38 -2.89
CA ILE A 16 4.00 4.62 -4.32
C ILE A 16 5.04 3.69 -4.94
N MET A 17 4.65 2.95 -5.96
CA MET A 17 5.56 2.12 -6.74
C MET A 17 5.83 2.72 -8.11
N ASN A 18 7.11 2.93 -8.42
CA ASN A 18 7.54 3.31 -9.76
C ASN A 18 7.78 2.06 -10.61
N VAL A 19 7.02 1.95 -11.70
CA VAL A 19 7.18 0.91 -12.71
C VAL A 19 7.41 1.60 -14.05
N GLU A 20 8.61 1.41 -14.61
CA GLU A 20 9.01 1.96 -15.91
C GLU A 20 8.84 3.49 -16.04
N GLY A 21 9.04 4.23 -14.96
CA GLY A 21 8.90 5.69 -14.93
C GLY A 21 7.48 6.18 -14.67
N ILE A 22 6.51 5.29 -14.47
CA ILE A 22 5.14 5.61 -14.08
C ILE A 22 4.98 5.33 -12.58
N ASP A 23 4.54 6.33 -11.82
CA ASP A 23 4.25 6.21 -10.39
C ASP A 23 2.81 5.69 -10.20
N TYR A 24 2.68 4.56 -9.49
CA TYR A 24 1.41 3.97 -9.10
C TYR A 24 1.25 4.07 -7.60
N GLU A 25 0.20 4.73 -7.13
CA GLU A 25 -0.18 4.69 -5.72
C GLU A 25 -0.82 3.33 -5.44
N ILE A 26 -0.16 2.51 -4.61
CA ILE A 26 -0.57 1.12 -4.36
C ILE A 26 -1.27 0.94 -3.01
N GLY A 27 -1.17 1.94 -2.13
CA GLY A 27 -1.84 1.95 -0.85
C GLY A 27 -1.36 3.07 0.08
N MET A 28 -1.93 3.09 1.28
CA MET A 28 -1.52 3.97 2.38
C MET A 28 -1.27 3.15 3.65
N VAL A 29 -0.37 3.63 4.51
CA VAL A 29 -0.09 3.07 5.83
C VAL A 29 -0.19 4.17 6.87
N GLU A 30 -0.83 3.89 8.00
CA GLU A 30 -0.89 4.78 9.17
C GLU A 30 -0.63 4.02 10.46
N GLU A 31 -0.29 4.74 11.52
CA GLU A 31 -0.31 4.18 12.86
C GLU A 31 -1.76 3.92 13.32
N HIS A 32 -1.98 2.77 13.95
CA HIS A 32 -3.33 2.35 14.34
C HIS A 32 -3.88 3.26 15.46
N PRO A 33 -5.07 3.86 15.29
CA PRO A 33 -5.55 4.93 16.16
C PRO A 33 -5.80 4.51 17.62
N THR A 34 -5.95 3.22 17.87
CA THR A 34 -6.20 2.66 19.22
C THR A 34 -5.19 1.59 19.63
N ALA A 35 -4.11 1.39 18.86
CA ALA A 35 -3.09 0.37 19.14
C ALA A 35 -1.72 0.94 18.81
N GLU A 36 -1.15 1.68 19.75
CA GLU A 36 0.16 2.33 19.63
C GLU A 36 1.24 1.31 19.23
N GLY A 37 2.09 1.68 18.27
CA GLY A 37 3.13 0.80 17.71
C GLY A 37 2.64 -0.24 16.70
N TYR A 38 1.34 -0.31 16.40
CA TYR A 38 0.81 -1.09 15.28
C TYR A 38 0.50 -0.20 14.08
N TYR A 39 0.61 -0.78 12.89
CA TYR A 39 0.39 -0.07 11.63
C TYR A 39 -0.78 -0.69 10.88
N ARG A 40 -1.63 0.15 10.29
CA ARG A 40 -2.73 -0.25 9.44
C ARG A 40 -2.39 0.07 7.99
N ALA A 41 -2.51 -0.91 7.10
CA ALA A 41 -2.34 -0.73 5.67
C ALA A 41 -3.67 -0.81 4.93
N TYR A 42 -3.79 0.01 3.88
CA TYR A 42 -4.92 0.04 2.96
C TYR A 42 -4.38 -0.10 1.54
N SER A 43 -4.73 -1.18 0.85
CA SER A 43 -4.29 -1.35 -0.54
C SER A 43 -5.26 -0.72 -1.52
N TYR A 44 -4.75 -0.19 -2.62
CA TYR A 44 -5.55 0.23 -3.76
C TYR A 44 -5.42 -0.79 -4.90
N ASP A 45 -6.49 -0.97 -5.65
CA ASP A 45 -6.39 -1.64 -6.95
C ASP A 45 -5.83 -0.62 -7.95
N GLY A 46 -4.55 -0.72 -8.33
CA GLY A 46 -3.79 0.34 -9.05
C GLY A 46 -4.34 0.88 -10.39
N ALA A 47 -5.61 0.64 -10.76
CA ALA A 47 -6.34 1.36 -11.82
C ALA A 47 -7.60 2.11 -11.33
N LEU A 48 -8.05 1.87 -10.10
CA LEU A 48 -9.19 2.54 -9.48
C LEU A 48 -8.79 2.86 -8.05
N LEU A 49 -8.96 4.11 -7.62
CA LEU A 49 -8.88 4.54 -6.21
C LEU A 49 -9.95 3.85 -5.32
N GLN A 50 -10.40 2.65 -5.67
CA GLN A 50 -11.14 1.77 -4.79
C GLN A 50 -10.14 1.16 -3.80
N SER A 51 -10.23 1.61 -2.56
CA SER A 51 -9.66 0.92 -1.41
C SER A 51 -10.14 -0.52 -1.43
N SER A 52 -9.22 -1.49 -1.37
CA SER A 52 -9.62 -2.85 -1.08
C SER A 52 -10.22 -2.87 0.33
N GLU A 53 -11.26 -3.68 0.56
CA GLU A 53 -11.88 -3.86 1.89
C GLU A 53 -10.94 -4.53 2.91
N TYR A 54 -9.70 -4.83 2.50
CA TYR A 54 -8.73 -5.52 3.34
C TYR A 54 -7.89 -4.51 4.12
N HIS A 55 -8.37 -4.19 5.31
CA HIS A 55 -7.58 -3.52 6.34
C HIS A 55 -6.72 -4.56 7.05
N TYR A 56 -5.42 -4.47 6.88
CA TYR A 56 -4.48 -5.33 7.61
C TYR A 56 -3.79 -4.53 8.71
N ALA A 57 -3.72 -5.10 9.91
CA ALA A 57 -2.95 -4.55 11.02
C ALA A 57 -1.64 -5.34 11.16
N PHE A 58 -0.53 -4.63 11.24
CA PHE A 58 0.82 -5.17 11.31
C PHE A 58 1.54 -4.64 12.54
N ALA A 59 2.46 -5.44 13.07
CA ALA A 59 3.29 -5.05 14.21
C ALA A 59 4.43 -4.11 13.81
N ASP A 60 4.72 -3.99 12.51
CA ASP A 60 5.75 -3.10 12.00
C ASP A 60 5.37 -2.48 10.64
N PHE A 61 5.98 -1.33 10.35
CA PHE A 61 5.70 -0.53 9.16
C PHE A 61 6.22 -1.18 7.87
N GLU A 62 7.32 -1.93 7.94
CA GLU A 62 7.93 -2.60 6.78
C GLU A 62 7.07 -3.78 6.29
N GLN A 63 6.44 -4.52 7.20
CA GLN A 63 5.45 -5.57 6.93
C GLN A 63 4.21 -4.97 6.28
N ALA A 64 3.74 -3.82 6.76
CA ALA A 64 2.62 -3.11 6.16
C ALA A 64 2.91 -2.75 4.69
N ILE A 65 4.09 -2.20 4.39
CA ILE A 65 4.52 -1.91 3.02
C ILE A 65 4.64 -3.20 2.20
N SER A 66 5.27 -4.25 2.75
CA SER A 66 5.49 -5.52 2.06
C SER A 66 4.16 -6.17 1.64
N ALA A 67 3.14 -6.10 2.50
CA ALA A 67 1.82 -6.60 2.18
C ALA A 67 1.16 -5.83 1.02
N LEU A 68 1.34 -4.51 0.95
CA LEU A 68 0.82 -3.69 -0.15
C LEU A 68 1.47 -4.06 -1.49
N LEU A 69 2.78 -4.31 -1.49
CA LEU A 69 3.50 -4.77 -2.69
C LEU A 69 2.99 -6.13 -3.16
N ASP A 70 2.83 -7.08 -2.24
CA ASP A 70 2.31 -8.41 -2.54
C ASP A 70 0.92 -8.35 -3.17
N VAL A 71 0.04 -7.49 -2.63
CA VAL A 71 -1.31 -7.29 -3.17
C VAL A 71 -1.24 -6.71 -4.58
N TYR A 72 -0.43 -5.67 -4.79
CA TYR A 72 -0.25 -5.08 -6.12
C TYR A 72 0.29 -6.10 -7.13
N GLN A 73 1.31 -6.87 -6.77
CA GLN A 73 1.90 -7.86 -7.67
C GLN A 73 0.86 -8.92 -8.09
N ARG A 74 0.08 -9.44 -7.14
CA ARG A 74 -1.00 -10.39 -7.43
C ARG A 74 -2.08 -9.81 -8.35
N MET A 75 -2.35 -8.51 -8.25
CA MET A 75 -3.29 -7.83 -9.16
C MET A 75 -2.72 -7.72 -10.57
N GLN A 76 -1.44 -7.38 -10.71
CA GLN A 76 -0.77 -7.34 -12.02
C GLN A 76 -0.74 -8.71 -12.68
N ASP A 77 -0.40 -9.76 -11.93
CA ASP A 77 -0.37 -11.14 -12.43
C ASP A 77 -1.76 -11.58 -12.93
N LYS A 78 -2.84 -11.18 -12.24
CA LYS A 78 -4.22 -11.44 -12.68
C LYS A 78 -4.56 -10.73 -13.99
N ARG A 79 -4.07 -9.51 -14.21
CA ARG A 79 -4.33 -8.74 -15.44
C ARG A 79 -3.59 -9.29 -16.65
N GLN A 80 -2.41 -9.90 -16.47
CA GLN A 80 -1.64 -10.49 -17.56
C GLN A 80 -2.16 -11.86 -18.02
N ASN A 81 -2.95 -12.54 -17.19
CA ASN A 81 -3.49 -13.88 -17.47
C ASN A 81 -4.92 -13.87 -18.03
N HIS A 82 -5.44 -12.70 -18.42
CA HIS A 82 -6.73 -12.50 -19.11
C HIS A 82 -6.52 -11.75 -20.42
#